data_AF-A0AAQ3LED6-F1
#
_entry.id   AF-A0AAQ3LED6-F1
#
_cell.length_a   1.000
_cell.length_b   1.000
_cell.length_c   1.000
_cell.angle_alpha   90.00
_cell.angle_beta   90.00
_cell.angle_gamma   90.00
#
_symmetry.space_group_name_H-M   'P 1'
#
loop_
_entity.id
_entity.type
_entity.pdbx_description
1 polymer ?
#
loop_
_entity_poly.entity_id
_entity_poly.type
_entity_poly.pdbx_seq_one_letter_code
_entity_poly.pdbx_strand_id
1 'polypeptide(L)'
;MKGEYLVSVTEQFDNPLRFTVQSSSRPNEVHMVDVGAYKGNGRCSCEHFKIRLEKKLHAGAKPRDGLRCKHILAARHYFCDIQIKAMKTVIGAEPQNCEV
;
A
#
# COMPACT_ATOMS: atom_id res chain seq x y z
N MET A 1 -24.25 3.96 -0.53
CA MET A 1 -23.30 5.06 -0.23
C MET A 1 -21.97 4.43 0.18
N LYS A 2 -21.00 4.26 -0.72
CA LYS A 2 -19.67 3.74 -0.37
C LYS A 2 -18.67 4.87 -0.60
N GLY A 3 -18.44 5.61 0.49
CA GLY A 3 -17.72 6.87 0.52
C GLY A 3 -16.31 6.76 -0.04
N GLU A 4 -15.94 7.80 -0.78
CA GLU A 4 -14.58 8.13 -1.18
C GLU A 4 -13.68 8.09 0.06
N TYR A 5 -12.78 7.11 0.10
CA TYR A 5 -11.74 7.08 1.12
C TYR A 5 -10.73 8.18 0.77
N LEU A 6 -10.89 9.38 1.35
CA LEU A 6 -9.87 10.42 1.34
C LEU A 6 -8.72 10.01 2.28
N VAL A 7 -8.04 8.94 1.89
CA VAL A 7 -6.73 8.54 2.39
C VAL A 7 -5.80 8.78 1.22
N SER A 8 -5.13 9.92 1.20
CA SER A 8 -4.17 10.27 0.15
C SER A 8 -2.84 9.57 0.44
N VAL A 9 -2.32 8.88 -0.58
CA VAL A 9 -0.95 8.35 -0.57
C VAL A 9 -0.06 9.45 -1.11
N THR A 10 0.85 9.95 -0.28
CA THR A 10 1.55 11.21 -0.56
C THR A 10 2.83 10.99 -1.37
N GLU A 11 3.72 10.07 -1.00
CA GLU A 11 4.98 9.82 -1.75
C GLU A 11 5.54 8.39 -1.52
N GLN A 12 6.39 7.92 -2.44
CA GLN A 12 7.22 6.71 -2.29
C GLN A 12 8.49 7.07 -1.50
N PHE A 13 8.82 6.33 -0.44
CA PHE A 13 9.85 6.72 0.56
C PHE A 13 10.95 5.65 0.67
N ASP A 14 12.22 5.95 0.36
CA ASP A 14 13.44 5.10 0.44
C ASP A 14 13.39 3.66 -0.16
N ASN A 15 12.20 3.10 -0.36
CA ASN A 15 11.90 1.74 -0.76
C ASN A 15 10.63 1.78 -1.61
N PRO A 16 10.59 1.05 -2.75
CA PRO A 16 9.47 1.13 -3.68
C PRO A 16 8.11 0.68 -3.11
N LEU A 17 8.13 -0.06 -2.00
CA LEU A 17 6.96 -0.59 -1.30
C LEU A 17 6.61 0.21 -0.04
N ARG A 18 7.21 1.38 0.17
CA ARG A 18 6.96 2.22 1.33
C ARG A 18 6.34 3.54 0.93
N PHE A 19 5.26 3.89 1.60
CA PHE A 19 4.39 5.00 1.28
C PHE A 19 4.06 5.81 2.53
N THR A 20 3.88 7.12 2.35
CA THR A 20 3.24 7.99 3.33
C THR A 20 1.74 8.06 3.05
N VAL A 21 0.93 7.98 4.10
CA VAL A 21 -0.53 7.83 3.99
C VAL A 21 -1.23 8.75 4.99
N GLN A 22 -2.00 9.72 4.50
CA GLN A 22 -2.73 10.66 5.35
C GLN A 22 -3.97 10.03 5.97
N SER A 23 -4.24 10.27 7.25
CA SER A 23 -5.42 9.70 7.90
C SER A 23 -6.71 10.44 7.53
N SER A 24 -7.71 9.70 7.03
CA SER A 24 -9.03 10.29 6.73
C SER A 24 -9.79 10.84 7.94
N SER A 25 -9.51 10.33 9.13
CA SER A 25 -10.17 10.75 10.38
C SER A 25 -9.37 11.81 11.13
N ARG A 26 -8.08 11.93 10.84
CA ARG A 26 -7.15 12.87 11.49
C ARG A 26 -6.26 13.46 10.39
N PRO A 27 -6.73 14.45 9.62
CA PRO A 27 -6.03 14.93 8.42
C PRO A 27 -4.61 15.43 8.68
N ASN A 28 -4.32 15.92 9.89
CA ASN A 28 -2.97 16.37 10.25
C ASN A 28 -2.01 15.23 10.63
N GLU A 29 -2.45 13.98 10.56
CA GLU A 29 -1.62 12.81 10.83
C GLU A 29 -1.28 12.04 9.55
N VAL A 30 0.02 11.81 9.38
CA VAL A 30 0.57 11.00 8.30
C VAL A 30 1.17 9.73 8.89
N HIS A 31 0.85 8.60 8.28
CA HIS A 31 1.37 7.30 8.67
C HIS A 31 2.28 6.73 7.59
N MET A 32 3.41 6.17 8.02
CA MET A 32 4.30 5.43 7.15
C MET A 32 3.77 4.00 7.01
N VAL A 33 3.66 3.53 5.78
CA VAL A 33 3.17 2.21 5.42
C VAL A 33 4.20 1.50 4.56
N ASP A 34 4.62 0.30 4.97
CA ASP A 34 5.46 -0.59 4.19
C ASP A 34 4.59 -1.78 3.75
N VAL A 35 4.23 -1.87 2.47
CA VAL A 35 3.32 -2.92 1.96
C VAL A 35 4.01 -4.26 1.78
N GLY A 36 5.35 -4.29 1.74
CA GLY A 36 6.16 -5.52 1.60
C GLY A 36 6.33 -6.29 2.92
N ALA A 37 6.21 -5.61 4.05
CA ALA A 37 6.38 -6.19 5.37
C ALA A 37 5.39 -7.35 5.67
N TYR A 38 5.80 -8.24 6.59
CA TYR A 38 5.03 -9.40 7.04
C TYR A 38 4.48 -10.26 5.89
N LYS A 39 5.36 -10.70 4.98
CA LYS A 39 5.01 -11.51 3.80
C LYS A 39 3.95 -10.82 2.92
N GLY A 40 4.09 -9.52 2.73
CA GLY A 40 3.14 -8.71 1.95
C GLY A 40 1.81 -8.43 2.66
N ASN A 41 1.68 -8.64 3.97
CA ASN A 41 0.50 -8.14 4.70
C ASN A 41 0.53 -6.62 4.86
N GLY A 42 1.74 -6.08 5.05
CA GLY A 42 2.03 -4.68 5.29
C GLY A 42 2.24 -4.33 6.77
N ARG A 43 2.99 -3.25 7.00
CA ARG A 43 3.27 -2.61 8.31
C ARG A 43 2.84 -1.15 8.24
N CYS A 44 2.22 -0.64 9.29
CA CYS A 44 1.79 0.76 9.37
C CYS A 44 2.22 1.39 10.70
N SER A 45 2.60 2.66 10.67
CA SER A 45 2.98 3.39 11.89
C SER A 45 1.80 3.80 12.78
N CYS A 46 0.55 3.58 12.36
CA CYS A 46 -0.62 3.96 13.16
C CYS A 46 -0.79 3.10 14.41
N GLU A 47 -1.38 3.71 15.45
CA GLU A 47 -1.59 3.10 16.77
C GLU A 47 -2.42 1.81 16.67
N HIS A 48 -3.47 1.82 15.84
CA HIS A 48 -4.31 0.64 15.61
C HIS A 48 -3.49 -0.58 15.15
N PHE A 49 -2.56 -0.37 14.23
CA PHE A 49 -1.70 -1.45 13.75
C PHE A 49 -0.71 -1.88 14.84
N LYS A 50 0.06 -0.94 15.39
CA LYS A 50 1.10 -1.21 16.39
C LYS A 50 0.57 -1.97 17.61
N ILE A 51 -0.58 -1.55 18.13
CA ILE A 51 -1.14 -2.10 19.36
C ILE A 51 -1.85 -3.43 19.12
N ARG A 52 -2.67 -3.54 18.06
CA ARG A 52 -3.60 -4.67 17.90
C ARG A 52 -3.18 -5.72 16.88
N LEU A 53 -2.52 -5.29 15.80
CA LEU A 53 -2.29 -6.12 14.62
C LEU A 53 -0.85 -6.63 14.55
N GLU A 54 0.12 -5.76 14.86
CA GLU A 54 1.56 -6.06 14.80
C GLU A 54 1.91 -7.27 15.68
N LYS A 55 1.41 -7.31 16.93
CA LYS A 55 1.62 -8.44 17.84
C LYS A 55 1.15 -9.79 17.26
N LYS A 56 0.02 -9.80 16.55
CA LYS A 56 -0.54 -11.04 15.96
C LYS A 56 0.32 -11.52 14.79
N LEU A 57 0.81 -10.59 13.96
CA LEU A 57 1.70 -10.92 12.84
C LEU A 57 3.07 -11.40 13.33
N HIS A 58 3.61 -10.79 14.40
CA HIS A 58 4.82 -11.29 15.06
C HIS A 58 4.65 -12.68 15.67
N ALA A 59 3.45 -12.99 16.20
CA ALA A 59 3.12 -14.33 16.69
C ALA A 59 2.90 -15.36 15.55
N GLY A 60 3.14 -15.02 14.29
CA GLY A 60 3.06 -15.93 13.16
C GLY A 60 1.67 -16.06 12.52
N ALA A 61 0.73 -15.15 12.82
CA ALA A 61 -0.56 -15.14 12.14
C ALA A 61 -0.40 -15.00 10.62
N LYS A 62 -1.13 -15.83 9.86
CA LYS A 62 -1.09 -15.77 8.39
C LYS A 62 -1.63 -14.41 7.89
N PRO A 63 -0.97 -13.76 6.90
CA PRO A 63 -1.47 -12.56 6.26
C PRO A 63 -2.91 -12.68 5.79
N ARG A 64 -3.75 -11.70 6.11
CA ARG A 64 -5.15 -11.61 5.67
C ARG A 64 -5.69 -10.20 5.87
N ASP A 65 -6.75 -9.86 5.16
CA ASP A 65 -7.34 -8.52 5.17
C ASP A 65 -7.76 -8.04 6.57
N GLY A 66 -8.27 -8.94 7.41
CA GLY A 66 -8.60 -8.63 8.82
C GLY A 66 -7.41 -8.29 9.72
N LEU A 67 -6.17 -8.43 9.22
CA LEU A 67 -4.94 -8.00 9.89
C LEU A 67 -4.32 -6.75 9.23
N ARG A 68 -5.11 -6.01 8.43
CA ARG A 68 -4.69 -4.75 7.81
C ARG A 68 -5.52 -3.61 8.37
N CYS A 69 -4.88 -2.48 8.64
CA CYS A 69 -5.60 -1.24 8.95
C CYS A 69 -6.01 -0.54 7.65
N LYS A 70 -6.90 0.46 7.75
CA LYS A 70 -7.36 1.25 6.60
C LYS A 70 -6.21 1.86 5.77
N HIS A 71 -5.12 2.27 6.43
CA HIS A 71 -3.96 2.87 5.74
C HIS A 71 -3.18 1.84 4.91
N ILE A 72 -3.07 0.59 5.39
CA ILE A 72 -2.44 -0.49 4.62
C ILE A 72 -3.28 -0.82 3.39
N LEU A 73 -4.60 -0.88 3.54
CA LEU A 73 -5.51 -1.15 2.41
C LEU A 73 -5.38 -0.04 1.36
N ALA A 74 -5.37 1.23 1.78
CA ALA A 74 -5.19 2.36 0.88
C ALA A 74 -3.85 2.31 0.13
N ALA A 75 -2.73 2.11 0.82
CA ALA A 75 -1.41 2.00 0.20
C ALA A 75 -1.34 0.82 -0.80
N ARG A 76 -1.97 -0.31 -0.48
CA ARG A 76 -2.04 -1.47 -1.38
C ARG A 76 -2.85 -1.18 -2.64
N HIS A 77 -4.01 -0.54 -2.51
CA HIS A 77 -4.82 -0.18 -3.67
C HIS A 77 -4.04 0.77 -4.59
N TYR A 78 -3.42 1.79 -4.02
CA TYR A 78 -2.56 2.71 -4.76
C TYR A 78 -1.41 2.01 -5.47
N PHE A 79 -0.71 1.10 -4.78
CA PHE A 79 0.36 0.30 -5.40
C PHE A 79 -0.18 -0.57 -6.55
N CYS A 80 -1.31 -1.27 -6.35
CA CYS A 80 -1.93 -2.04 -7.42
C CYS A 80 -2.32 -1.17 -8.62
N ASP A 81 -2.86 0.03 -8.39
CA ASP A 81 -3.23 0.95 -9.46
C ASP A 81 -2.01 1.38 -10.29
N ILE A 82 -0.86 1.64 -9.64
CA ILE A 82 0.41 1.89 -10.33
C ILE A 82 0.80 0.70 -11.21
N GLN A 83 0.77 -0.51 -10.65
CA GLN A 83 1.19 -1.71 -11.39
C GLN A 83 0.24 -2.02 -12.56
N ILE A 84 -1.08 -1.86 -12.37
CA ILE A 84 -2.08 -2.02 -13.43
C ILE A 84 -1.80 -1.04 -14.58
N LYS A 85 -1.48 0.22 -14.27
CA LYS A 85 -1.10 1.23 -15.28
C LYS A 85 0.18 0.80 -16.02
N ALA A 86 1.21 0.40 -15.30
CA ALA A 86 2.48 -0.02 -15.89
C ALA A 86 2.31 -1.25 -16.82
N MET A 87 1.56 -2.27 -16.40
CA MET A 87 1.33 -3.48 -17.21
C MET A 87 0.58 -3.18 -18.51
N LYS A 88 -0.39 -2.25 -18.50
CA LYS A 88 -1.09 -1.81 -19.72
C LYS A 88 -0.14 -1.18 -20.73
N THR A 89 0.85 -0.41 -20.27
CA THR A 89 1.85 0.21 -21.14
C THR A 89 2.76 -0.84 -21.80
N VAL A 90 3.10 -1.92 -21.08
CA VAL A 90 3.97 -2.99 -21.62
C VAL A 90 3.25 -3.85 -22.66
N ILE A 91 1.94 -4.09 -22.50
CA ILE A 91 1.17 -4.93 -23.44
C ILE A 91 0.75 -4.14 -24.69
N GLY A 92 0.71 -2.80 -24.63
CA GLY A 92 0.35 -1.92 -25.75
C GLY A 92 1.51 -1.38 -26.59
N ALA A 93 2.76 -1.74 -26.28
CA ALA A 93 3.92 -1.32 -27.07
C ALA A 93 4.17 -2.33 -28.21
N GLU A 94 3.90 -1.92 -29.46
CA GLU A 94 4.38 -2.66 -30.64
C GLU A 94 5.91 -2.79 -30.58
N PRO A 95 6.48 -3.95 -30.99
CA PRO A 95 7.92 -4.12 -31.02
C PRO A 95 8.51 -3.15 -32.04
N GLN A 96 9.41 -2.27 -31.58
CA GLN A 96 10.29 -1.52 -32.47
C GLN A 96 11.18 -2.53 -33.19
N ASN A 97 10.87 -2.80 -34.46
CA ASN A 97 11.79 -3.43 -35.38
C ASN A 97 13.01 -2.51 -35.52
N CYS A 98 14.14 -2.88 -34.93
CA CYS A 98 15.42 -2.31 -35.31
C CYS A 98 15.76 -2.84 -36.69
N GLU A 99 15.64 -1.99 -37.71
CA GLU A 99 16.23 -2.23 -39.02
C GLU A 99 17.76 -2.16 -38.88
N VAL A 100 18.43 -3.21 -39.37
CA VAL A 100 19.89 -3.38 -39.40
C VAL A 100 20.43 -2.90 -40.73
#